data_AF-X1PSU1-F1
#
_entry.id   AF-X1PSU1-F1
#
_cell.length_a   1.000
_cell.length_b   1.000
_cell.length_c   1.000
_cell.angle_alpha   90.00
_cell.angle_beta   90.00
_cell.angle_gamma   90.00
#
_symmetry.space_group_name_H-M   'P 1'
#
loop_
_entity.id
_entity.type
_entity.pdbx_description
1 polymer ?
#
loop_
_entity_poly.entity_id
_entity_poly.type
_entity_poly.pdbx_seq_one_letter_code
_entity_poly.pdbx_strand_id
1 'polypeptide(L)'
;FGIEDLKRMLLYADFPPALIPAMIDATYQPITRVDIRRMHRTGVFTESELPRQYGRLGYSPEDAERMSDFTVLYNEDGERTQTATRILNAFRDYLLTEQETLSYMTQLGHEPGMASAKVQGVAIERELAQQQDRVDTLGREWLKNVIDDTTALSRLAELGYSADRIDLIFEQRHRHSPENRRETT
;
A
#
# COMPACT_ATOMS: atom_id res chain seq x y z
N PHE A 1 27.87 2.25 35.47
CA PHE A 1 26.80 2.50 36.45
C PHE A 1 25.68 1.50 36.18
N GLY A 2 25.40 0.57 37.09
CA GLY A 2 24.38 -0.46 36.91
C GLY A 2 23.08 -0.19 37.67
N ILE A 3 22.03 -0.98 37.40
CA ILE A 3 20.73 -0.89 38.10
C ILE A 3 20.90 -1.11 39.61
N GLU A 4 21.79 -2.02 40.02
CA GLU A 4 22.03 -2.29 41.44
C GLU A 4 22.73 -1.11 42.13
N ASP A 5 23.57 -0.38 41.41
CA ASP A 5 24.18 0.85 41.93
C ASP A 5 23.12 1.94 42.08
N LEU A 6 22.23 2.10 41.09
CA LEU A 6 21.09 3.03 41.15
C LEU A 6 20.15 2.71 42.33
N LYS A 7 19.82 1.43 42.53
CA LYS A 7 18.99 0.96 43.64
C LYS A 7 19.62 1.32 44.99
N ARG A 8 20.94 1.09 45.16
CA ARG A 8 21.67 1.47 46.38
C ARG A 8 21.70 2.98 46.59
N MET A 9 21.92 3.75 45.53
CA MET A 9 21.88 5.21 45.61
C MET A 9 20.51 5.72 46.06
N LEU A 10 19.42 5.19 45.50
CA LEU A 10 18.07 5.59 45.89
C LEU A 10 17.79 5.24 47.36
N LEU A 11 18.24 4.07 47.83
CA LEU A 11 18.16 3.71 49.26
C LEU A 11 18.97 4.65 50.15
N TYR A 12 20.20 5.00 49.75
CA TYR A 12 21.05 5.94 50.50
C TYR A 12 20.53 7.38 50.48
N ALA A 13 19.73 7.74 49.48
CA ALA A 13 19.04 9.01 49.39
C ALA A 13 17.67 9.00 50.11
N ASP A 14 17.43 8.01 50.97
CA ASP A 14 16.20 7.86 51.78
C ASP A 14 14.89 7.77 50.96
N PHE A 15 14.95 7.26 49.72
CA PHE A 15 13.71 6.95 48.99
C PHE A 15 12.95 5.78 49.64
N PRO A 16 11.60 5.85 49.70
CA PRO A 16 10.80 4.73 50.18
C PRO A 16 11.07 3.45 49.36
N PRO A 17 11.42 2.31 49.98
CA PRO A 17 11.75 1.08 49.26
C PRO A 17 10.68 0.61 48.27
N ALA A 18 9.40 0.89 48.56
CA ALA A 18 8.27 0.58 47.71
C ALA A 18 8.24 1.38 46.39
N LEU A 19 8.86 2.56 46.33
CA LEU A 19 8.90 3.43 45.14
C LEU A 19 10.10 3.16 44.25
N ILE A 20 11.15 2.52 44.79
CA ILE A 20 12.39 2.25 44.04
C ILE A 20 12.15 1.45 42.76
N PRO A 21 11.31 0.39 42.73
CA PRO A 21 11.00 -0.30 41.48
C PRO A 21 10.41 0.61 40.41
N ALA A 22 9.49 1.52 40.78
CA ALA A 22 8.90 2.47 39.85
C ALA A 22 9.91 3.51 39.34
N MET A 23 10.81 3.97 40.22
CA MET A 23 11.91 4.87 39.83
C MET A 23 12.88 4.20 38.86
N ILE A 24 13.19 2.93 39.06
CA ILE A 24 14.01 2.14 38.14
C ILE A 24 13.27 1.96 36.81
N ASP A 25 11.99 1.58 36.84
CA ASP A 25 11.18 1.38 35.61
C ASP A 25 11.14 2.65 34.75
N ALA A 26 11.04 3.83 35.38
CA ALA A 26 11.07 5.13 34.72
C ALA A 26 12.41 5.48 34.03
N THR A 27 13.49 4.75 34.31
CA THR A 27 14.78 4.94 33.63
C THR A 27 14.85 4.24 32.27
N TYR A 28 13.97 3.26 32.02
CA TYR A 28 13.91 2.61 30.72
C TYR A 28 13.20 3.47 29.71
N GLN A 29 13.62 3.33 28.45
CA GLN A 29 12.98 4.01 27.34
C GLN A 29 11.67 3.29 26.99
N PRO A 30 10.51 3.95 27.05
CA PRO A 30 9.24 3.30 26.75
C PRO A 30 9.10 3.02 25.26
N ILE A 31 8.34 1.98 24.92
CA ILE A 31 8.02 1.64 23.52
C ILE A 31 7.16 2.77 22.93
N THR A 32 7.53 3.23 21.73
CA THR A 32 6.83 4.35 21.11
C THR A 32 5.38 3.99 20.74
N ARG A 33 4.49 4.98 20.65
CA ARG A 33 3.11 4.79 20.20
C ARG A 33 3.01 4.09 18.84
N VAL A 34 3.95 4.39 17.94
CA VAL A 34 4.01 3.79 16.61
C VAL A 34 4.33 2.30 16.73
N ASP A 35 5.32 1.95 17.55
CA ASP A 35 5.74 0.58 17.72
C ASP A 35 4.73 -0.24 18.51
N ILE A 36 4.03 0.34 19.50
CA ILE A 36 2.88 -0.31 20.17
C ILE A 36 1.82 -0.73 19.14
N ARG A 37 1.43 0.17 18.22
CA ARG A 37 0.45 -0.15 17.17
C ARG A 37 0.93 -1.24 16.22
N ARG A 38 2.21 -1.19 15.83
CA ARG A 38 2.83 -2.20 14.95
C ARG A 38 2.91 -3.55 15.64
N MET A 39 3.35 -3.58 16.90
CA MET A 39 3.43 -4.77 17.73
C MET A 39 2.06 -5.42 17.89
N HIS A 40 1.01 -4.63 18.13
CA HIS A 40 -0.37 -5.12 18.12
C HIS A 40 -0.75 -5.74 16.76
N ARG A 41 -0.50 -5.05 15.65
CA ARG A 41 -0.77 -5.57 14.31
C ARG A 41 -0.07 -6.91 14.04
N THR A 42 1.14 -7.09 14.57
CA THR A 42 1.90 -8.34 14.44
C THR A 42 1.57 -9.41 15.48
N GLY A 43 0.63 -9.15 16.40
CA GLY A 43 0.24 -10.07 17.48
C GLY A 43 1.24 -10.17 18.64
N VAL A 44 2.21 -9.26 18.72
CA VAL A 44 3.15 -9.16 19.86
C VAL A 44 2.43 -8.62 21.10
N PHE A 45 1.48 -7.70 20.91
CA PHE A 45 0.57 -7.26 21.97
C PHE A 45 -0.85 -7.67 21.64
N THR A 46 -1.54 -8.20 22.64
CA THR A 46 -2.98 -8.42 22.61
C THR A 46 -3.72 -7.13 22.96
N GLU A 47 -5.01 -7.05 22.62
CA GLU A 47 -5.86 -5.89 22.93
C GLU A 47 -5.86 -5.56 24.43
N SER A 48 -5.89 -6.58 25.28
CA SER A 48 -5.89 -6.42 26.74
C SER A 48 -4.59 -5.87 27.32
N GLU A 49 -3.48 -5.93 26.57
CA GLU A 49 -2.19 -5.41 27.00
C GLU A 49 -1.99 -3.94 26.59
N LEU A 50 -2.73 -3.46 25.59
CA LEU A 50 -2.59 -2.10 25.06
C LEU A 50 -2.72 -1.00 26.12
N PRO A 51 -3.71 -1.02 27.05
CA PRO A 51 -3.83 0.05 28.04
C PRO A 51 -2.60 0.16 28.92
N ARG A 52 -1.99 -0.97 29.28
CA ARG A 52 -0.75 -0.98 30.08
C ARG A 52 0.43 -0.37 29.31
N GLN A 53 0.56 -0.67 28.02
CA GLN A 53 1.66 -0.12 27.21
C GLN A 53 1.50 1.39 27.00
N TYR A 54 0.27 1.87 26.79
CA TYR A 54 0.02 3.31 26.75
C TYR A 54 0.22 3.97 28.11
N GLY A 55 -0.15 3.32 29.22
CA GLY A 55 0.15 3.83 30.57
C GLY A 55 1.65 4.04 30.82
N ARG A 56 2.50 3.15 30.29
CA ARG A 56 3.98 3.30 30.37
C ARG A 56 4.53 4.52 29.62
N LEU A 57 3.77 5.06 28.66
CA LEU A 57 4.09 6.33 28.00
C LEU A 57 3.63 7.56 28.78
N GLY A 58 3.00 7.38 29.93
CA GLY A 58 2.48 8.46 30.77
C GLY A 58 1.05 8.89 30.43
N TYR A 59 0.31 8.09 29.65
CA TYR A 59 -1.12 8.34 29.43
C TYR A 59 -1.91 8.09 30.72
N SER A 60 -2.96 8.90 30.94
CA SER A 60 -3.95 8.62 31.97
C SER A 60 -4.65 7.27 31.68
N PRO A 61 -5.24 6.59 32.68
CA PRO A 61 -5.97 5.33 32.43
C PRO A 61 -7.04 5.48 31.34
N GLU A 62 -7.78 6.58 31.37
CA GLU A 62 -8.83 6.89 30.40
C GLU A 62 -8.27 7.10 28.98
N ASP A 63 -7.18 7.85 28.86
CA ASP A 63 -6.55 8.09 27.55
C ASP A 63 -5.83 6.84 27.02
N ALA A 64 -5.31 6.00 27.93
CA ALA A 64 -4.70 4.72 27.57
C ALA A 64 -5.74 3.76 27.00
N GLU A 65 -6.96 3.72 27.55
CA GLU A 65 -8.10 2.99 26.99
C GLU A 65 -8.47 3.54 25.61
N ARG A 66 -8.70 4.85 25.48
CA ARG A 66 -9.00 5.48 24.18
C ARG A 66 -7.94 5.21 23.11
N MET A 67 -6.66 5.25 23.49
CA MET A 67 -5.55 4.94 22.59
C MET A 67 -5.52 3.47 22.19
N SER A 68 -5.97 2.58 23.08
CA SER A 68 -6.11 1.15 22.80
C SER A 68 -7.22 0.92 21.78
N ASP A 69 -8.41 1.47 22.00
CA ASP A 69 -9.54 1.39 21.06
C ASP A 69 -9.17 1.94 19.68
N PHE A 70 -8.52 3.11 19.65
CA PHE A 70 -8.00 3.68 18.42
C PHE A 70 -7.04 2.73 17.70
N THR A 71 -6.17 2.04 18.44
CA THR A 71 -5.17 1.12 17.87
C THR A 71 -5.81 -0.08 17.21
N VAL A 72 -6.84 -0.66 17.83
CA VAL A 72 -7.60 -1.79 17.29
C VAL A 72 -8.27 -1.36 15.98
N LEU A 73 -9.09 -0.31 16.03
CA LEU A 73 -9.82 0.22 14.87
C LEU A 73 -8.88 0.62 13.72
N TYR A 74 -7.76 1.28 14.04
CA TYR A 74 -6.78 1.70 13.05
C TYR A 74 -6.12 0.50 12.33
N ASN A 75 -5.87 -0.59 13.06
CA ASN A 75 -5.29 -1.78 12.48
C ASN A 75 -6.31 -2.57 11.65
N GLU A 76 -7.56 -2.67 12.11
CA GLU A 76 -8.65 -3.29 11.35
C GLU A 76 -8.92 -2.56 10.02
N ASP A 77 -8.99 -1.23 10.03
CA ASP A 77 -9.20 -0.44 8.80
C ASP A 77 -8.01 -0.56 7.83
N GLY A 78 -6.79 -0.61 8.37
CA GLY A 78 -5.58 -0.85 7.59
C GLY A 78 -5.57 -2.24 6.91
N GLU A 79 -5.99 -3.28 7.61
CA GLU A 79 -6.12 -4.64 7.06
C GLU A 79 -7.24 -4.74 6.03
N ARG A 80 -8.39 -4.10 6.30
CA ARG A 80 -9.50 -3.99 5.33
C ARG A 80 -9.04 -3.31 4.04
N THR A 81 -8.33 -2.19 4.15
CA THR A 81 -7.83 -1.43 3.00
C THR A 81 -6.82 -2.23 2.19
N GLN A 82 -5.90 -2.94 2.85
CA GLN A 82 -4.96 -3.83 2.17
C GLN A 82 -5.68 -4.98 1.44
N THR A 83 -6.68 -5.58 2.07
CA THR A 83 -7.46 -6.68 1.49
C THR A 83 -8.26 -6.21 0.27
N ALA A 84 -8.92 -5.05 0.37
CA ALA A 84 -9.60 -4.41 -0.75
C ALA A 84 -8.66 -4.15 -1.94
N THR A 85 -7.43 -3.69 -1.65
CA THR A 85 -6.40 -3.47 -2.69
C THR A 85 -6.02 -4.79 -3.38
N ARG A 86 -5.85 -5.87 -2.63
CA ARG A 86 -5.54 -7.20 -3.20
C ARG A 86 -6.67 -7.72 -4.08
N ILE A 87 -7.93 -7.54 -3.67
CA ILE A 87 -9.12 -7.91 -4.45
C ILE A 87 -9.18 -7.13 -5.77
N LEU A 88 -8.98 -5.81 -5.72
CA LEU A 88 -8.98 -4.97 -6.92
C LEU A 88 -7.84 -5.33 -7.88
N ASN A 89 -6.65 -5.66 -7.37
CA ASN A 89 -5.55 -6.15 -8.20
C ASN A 89 -5.88 -7.51 -8.84
N ALA A 90 -6.48 -8.44 -8.11
CA ALA A 90 -6.91 -9.72 -8.67
C ALA A 90 -7.96 -9.53 -9.78
N PHE A 91 -8.88 -8.56 -9.65
CA PHE A 91 -9.81 -8.19 -10.71
C PHE A 91 -9.11 -7.59 -11.94
N ARG A 92 -8.16 -6.68 -11.73
CA ARG A 92 -7.33 -6.11 -12.80
C ARG A 92 -6.59 -7.21 -13.58
N ASP A 93 -6.08 -8.20 -12.86
CA ASP A 93 -5.26 -9.28 -13.40
C ASP A 93 -6.12 -10.47 -13.93
N TYR A 94 -7.42 -10.26 -14.15
CA TYR A 94 -8.39 -11.24 -14.69
C TYR A 94 -8.60 -12.50 -13.82
N LEU A 95 -8.19 -12.48 -12.56
CA LEU A 95 -8.39 -13.59 -11.62
C LEU A 95 -9.78 -13.60 -10.98
N LEU A 96 -10.46 -12.46 -10.98
CA LEU A 96 -11.82 -12.30 -10.46
C LEU A 96 -12.72 -11.65 -11.50
N THR A 97 -14.01 -11.98 -11.45
CA THR A 97 -15.06 -11.29 -12.20
C THR A 97 -15.51 -10.01 -11.47
N GLU A 98 -16.19 -9.12 -12.20
CA GLU A 98 -16.77 -7.90 -11.62
C GLU A 98 -17.75 -8.23 -10.49
N GLN A 99 -18.60 -9.24 -10.68
CA GLN A 99 -19.60 -9.67 -9.70
C GLN A 99 -18.95 -10.24 -8.42
N GLU A 100 -17.90 -11.06 -8.55
CA GLU A 100 -17.16 -11.59 -7.39
C GLU A 100 -16.46 -10.46 -6.63
N THR A 101 -15.84 -9.52 -7.36
CA THR A 101 -15.14 -8.37 -6.79
C THR A 101 -16.10 -7.48 -5.99
N LEU A 102 -17.29 -7.19 -6.53
CA LEU A 102 -18.34 -6.45 -5.83
C LEU A 102 -18.82 -7.16 -4.56
N SER A 103 -19.00 -8.49 -4.65
CA SER A 103 -19.41 -9.31 -3.51
C SER A 103 -18.37 -9.25 -2.38
N TYR A 104 -17.09 -9.44 -2.69
CA TYR A 104 -16.02 -9.40 -1.70
C TYR A 104 -15.81 -8.00 -1.10
N MET A 105 -15.91 -6.95 -1.92
CA MET A 105 -15.82 -5.57 -1.43
C MET A 105 -16.96 -5.23 -0.46
N THR A 106 -18.18 -5.70 -0.75
CA THR A 106 -19.34 -5.51 0.15
C THR A 106 -19.18 -6.31 1.44
N GLN A 107 -18.68 -7.55 1.37
CA GLN A 107 -18.37 -8.37 2.55
C GLN A 107 -17.28 -7.77 3.44
N LEU A 108 -16.32 -7.04 2.86
CA LEU A 108 -15.34 -6.25 3.61
C LEU A 108 -15.94 -5.00 4.27
N GLY A 109 -17.22 -4.69 4.02
CA GLY A 109 -17.90 -3.54 4.62
C GLY A 109 -17.74 -2.24 3.82
N HIS A 110 -17.40 -2.31 2.53
CA HIS A 110 -17.55 -1.14 1.66
C HIS A 110 -19.02 -0.94 1.29
N GLU A 111 -19.44 0.32 1.25
CA GLU A 111 -20.76 0.70 0.75
C GLU A 111 -20.89 0.29 -0.75
N PRO A 112 -22.02 -0.30 -1.17
CA PRO A 112 -22.19 -0.84 -2.53
C PRO A 112 -21.89 0.15 -3.67
N GLY A 113 -22.33 1.41 -3.55
CA GLY A 113 -22.04 2.46 -4.54
C GLY A 113 -20.54 2.74 -4.65
N MET A 114 -19.84 2.88 -3.52
CA MET A 114 -18.39 3.06 -3.49
C MET A 114 -17.61 1.84 -4.00
N ALA A 115 -18.08 0.63 -3.70
CA ALA A 115 -17.50 -0.60 -4.24
C ALA A 115 -17.64 -0.62 -5.77
N SER A 116 -18.83 -0.32 -6.30
CA SER A 116 -19.10 -0.23 -7.73
C SER A 116 -18.20 0.78 -8.44
N ALA A 117 -18.10 2.01 -7.92
CA ALA A 117 -17.23 3.02 -8.49
C ALA A 117 -15.76 2.59 -8.57
N LYS A 118 -15.24 1.92 -7.53
CA LYS A 118 -13.86 1.39 -7.51
C LYS A 118 -13.65 0.29 -8.55
N VAL A 119 -14.58 -0.66 -8.64
CA VAL A 119 -14.49 -1.78 -9.60
C VAL A 119 -14.56 -1.25 -11.04
N GLN A 120 -15.45 -0.31 -11.32
CA GLN A 120 -15.52 0.35 -12.63
C GLN A 120 -14.24 1.10 -12.98
N GLY A 121 -13.64 1.83 -12.02
CA GLY A 121 -12.36 2.49 -12.24
C GLY A 121 -11.27 1.51 -12.67
N VAL A 122 -11.14 0.38 -11.99
CA VAL A 122 -10.17 -0.67 -12.35
C VAL A 122 -10.51 -1.33 -13.69
N ALA A 123 -11.78 -1.48 -14.03
CA ALA A 123 -12.20 -2.01 -15.33
C ALA A 123 -11.75 -1.11 -16.49
N ILE A 124 -11.87 0.21 -16.33
CA ILE A 124 -11.39 1.21 -17.29
C ILE A 124 -9.86 1.14 -17.40
N GLU A 125 -9.14 1.11 -16.27
CA GLU A 125 -7.67 0.98 -16.27
C GLU A 125 -7.21 -0.29 -17.01
N ARG A 126 -7.92 -1.40 -16.80
CA ARG A 126 -7.66 -2.67 -17.47
C ARG A 126 -7.87 -2.57 -18.98
N GLU A 127 -8.95 -1.93 -19.43
CA GLU A 127 -9.21 -1.72 -20.86
C GLU A 127 -8.15 -0.83 -21.50
N LEU A 128 -7.74 0.25 -20.83
CA LEU A 128 -6.68 1.13 -21.30
C LEU A 128 -5.33 0.41 -21.40
N ALA A 129 -4.99 -0.42 -20.41
CA ALA A 129 -3.78 -1.24 -20.45
C ALA A 129 -3.81 -2.23 -21.63
N GLN A 130 -4.95 -2.87 -21.88
CA GLN A 130 -5.12 -3.79 -23.01
C GLN A 130 -4.99 -3.07 -24.36
N GLN A 131 -5.55 -1.87 -24.51
CA GLN A 131 -5.38 -1.06 -25.71
C GLN A 131 -3.92 -0.69 -25.93
N GLN A 132 -3.23 -0.26 -24.87
CA GLN A 132 -1.81 0.08 -24.92
C GLN A 132 -0.94 -1.12 -25.32
N ASP A 133 -1.18 -2.30 -24.76
CA ASP A 133 -0.47 -3.54 -25.11
C ASP A 133 -0.65 -3.92 -26.59
N ARG A 134 -1.84 -3.69 -27.16
CA ARG A 134 -2.11 -3.90 -28.59
C ARG A 134 -1.28 -2.94 -29.45
N VAL A 135 -1.23 -1.66 -29.09
CA VAL A 135 -0.38 -0.67 -29.76
C VAL A 135 1.11 -1.04 -29.65
N ASP A 136 1.54 -1.50 -28.48
CA ASP A 136 2.93 -1.88 -28.25
C ASP A 136 3.34 -3.11 -29.03
N THR A 137 2.44 -4.08 -29.16
CA THR A 137 2.63 -5.25 -30.03
C THR A 137 2.71 -4.83 -31.49
N LEU A 138 1.77 -4.01 -31.96
CA LEU A 138 1.74 -3.54 -33.34
C LEU A 138 3.00 -2.77 -33.73
N GLY A 139 3.43 -1.82 -32.90
CA GLY A 139 4.65 -1.07 -33.20
C GLY A 139 5.92 -1.91 -33.08
N ARG A 140 5.91 -3.05 -32.35
CA ARG A 140 7.01 -4.03 -32.39
C ARG A 140 7.01 -4.85 -33.69
N GLU A 141 5.85 -5.21 -34.22
CA GLU A 141 5.72 -5.88 -35.53
C GLU A 141 6.21 -4.96 -36.66
N TRP A 142 5.80 -3.69 -36.62
CA TRP A 142 6.21 -2.68 -37.59
C TRP A 142 7.73 -2.42 -37.55
N LEU A 143 8.33 -2.19 -36.37
CA LEU A 143 9.78 -2.00 -36.24
C LEU A 143 10.61 -3.20 -36.72
N LYS A 144 10.01 -4.40 -36.75
CA LYS A 144 10.65 -5.63 -37.24
C LYS A 144 10.37 -5.88 -38.72
N ASN A 145 9.75 -4.93 -39.43
CA ASN A 145 9.31 -5.05 -40.81
C ASN A 145 8.40 -6.28 -41.05
N VAL A 146 7.65 -6.72 -40.03
CA VAL A 146 6.68 -7.82 -40.16
C VAL A 146 5.39 -7.33 -40.83
N ILE A 147 5.08 -6.04 -40.67
CA ILE A 147 3.96 -5.34 -41.31
C ILE A 147 4.49 -4.06 -41.96
N ASP A 148 3.87 -3.62 -43.05
CA ASP A 148 4.18 -2.36 -43.72
C ASP A 148 3.44 -1.17 -43.08
N ASP A 149 3.83 0.04 -43.47
CA ASP A 149 3.25 1.30 -42.95
C ASP A 149 1.74 1.36 -43.20
N THR A 150 1.28 0.90 -44.37
CA THR A 150 -0.15 0.93 -44.73
C THR A 150 -0.97 0.02 -43.83
N THR A 151 -0.46 -1.18 -43.53
CA THR A 151 -1.09 -2.15 -42.62
C THR A 151 -1.06 -1.65 -41.17
N ALA A 152 0.06 -1.05 -40.74
CA ALA A 152 0.19 -0.50 -39.40
C ALA A 152 -0.76 0.70 -39.18
N LEU A 153 -0.89 1.60 -40.16
CA LEU A 153 -1.84 2.71 -40.15
C LEU A 153 -3.29 2.22 -40.09
N SER A 154 -3.68 1.26 -40.93
CA SER A 154 -5.03 0.69 -40.92
C SER A 154 -5.39 0.08 -39.58
N ARG A 155 -4.47 -0.70 -38.98
CA ARG A 155 -4.70 -1.36 -37.68
C ARG A 155 -4.78 -0.36 -36.52
N LEU A 156 -4.00 0.73 -36.52
CA LEU A 156 -4.12 1.77 -35.50
C LEU A 156 -5.41 2.58 -35.65
N ALA A 157 -5.85 2.84 -36.88
CA ALA A 157 -7.13 3.50 -37.14
C ALA A 157 -8.32 2.63 -36.67
N GLU A 158 -8.25 1.30 -36.88
CA GLU A 158 -9.24 0.34 -36.35
C GLU A 158 -9.29 0.31 -34.82
N LEU A 159 -8.18 0.61 -34.13
CA LEU A 159 -8.12 0.74 -32.67
C LEU A 159 -8.69 2.09 -32.17
N GLY A 160 -9.12 2.98 -33.08
CA GLY A 160 -9.73 4.27 -32.74
C GLY A 160 -8.76 5.41 -32.47
N TYR A 161 -7.47 5.26 -32.81
CA TYR A 161 -6.49 6.35 -32.67
C TYR A 161 -6.68 7.41 -33.77
N SER A 162 -6.55 8.68 -33.39
CA SER A 162 -6.54 9.79 -34.36
C SER A 162 -5.25 9.82 -35.17
N ALA A 163 -5.30 10.40 -36.37
CA ALA A 163 -4.13 10.56 -37.25
C ALA A 163 -2.95 11.23 -36.51
N ASP A 164 -3.18 12.32 -35.79
CA ASP A 164 -2.14 13.01 -35.02
C ASP A 164 -1.48 12.10 -33.95
N ARG A 165 -2.26 11.21 -33.33
CA ARG A 165 -1.75 10.28 -32.31
C ARG A 165 -0.96 9.15 -32.95
N ILE A 166 -1.37 8.72 -34.13
CA ILE A 166 -0.68 7.71 -34.93
C ILE A 166 0.70 8.24 -35.36
N ASP A 167 0.75 9.45 -35.92
CA ASP A 167 2.01 10.10 -36.34
C ASP A 167 2.98 10.24 -35.15
N LEU A 168 2.48 10.65 -33.99
CA LEU A 168 3.28 10.73 -32.76
C LEU A 168 3.87 9.37 -32.34
N ILE A 169 3.11 8.27 -32.48
CA ILE A 169 3.58 6.91 -32.14
C ILE A 169 4.70 6.49 -33.11
N PHE A 170 4.55 6.77 -34.40
CA PHE A 170 5.57 6.47 -35.41
C PHE A 170 6.84 7.31 -35.20
N GLU A 171 6.71 8.61 -34.93
CA GLU A 171 7.85 9.50 -34.64
C GLU A 171 8.64 9.06 -33.40
N GLN A 172 7.94 8.70 -32.31
CA GLN A 172 8.58 8.23 -31.07
C GLN A 172 9.35 6.93 -31.31
N ARG A 173 8.79 5.99 -32.09
CA ARG A 173 9.42 4.69 -32.36
C ARG A 173 10.52 4.74 -33.41
N HIS A 174 10.41 5.56 -34.45
CA HIS A 174 11.50 5.79 -35.42
C HIS A 174 12.77 6.33 -34.74
N ARG A 175 12.62 7.19 -33.72
CA ARG A 175 13.76 7.70 -32.92
C ARG A 175 14.46 6.59 -32.12
N HIS A 176 13.79 5.46 -31.86
CA HIS A 176 14.32 4.32 -31.11
C HIS A 176 14.69 3.12 -32.01
N SER A 177 14.56 3.24 -33.34
CA SER A 177 14.96 2.19 -34.27
C SER A 177 16.49 1.97 -34.26
N PRO A 178 16.98 0.72 -34.15
CA PRO A 178 18.41 0.41 -34.08
C PRO A 178 19.21 0.79 -35.34
N GLU A 179 18.55 1.01 -36.48
CA GLU A 179 19.21 1.48 -37.71
C GLU A 179 19.80 2.89 -37.54
N ASN A 180 19.13 3.77 -36.77
CA ASN A 180 19.56 5.16 -36.59
C ASN A 180 20.67 5.34 -35.53
N ARG A 181 20.93 4.33 -34.68
CA ARG A 181 22.07 4.33 -33.75
C ARG A 181 23.40 3.99 -34.44
N ARG A 182 23.36 3.46 -35.67
CA ARG A 182 24.56 3.14 -36.47
C ARG A 182 25.06 4.30 -37.31
N GLU A 183 24.26 5.35 -37.49
CA GLU A 183 24.63 6.54 -38.27
C GLU A 183 25.21 7.69 -37.41
N THR A 184 25.31 7.50 -36.08
CA THR A 184 25.80 8.52 -35.13
C THR A 184 27.12 8.18 -34.44
N THR A 185 27.91 7.22 -34.96
CA THR A 185 29.30 6.99 -34.55
C THR A 185 30.23 7.14 -35.74
#